data_AF-A0AAN6X0X1-F1
#
_entry.id   AF-A0AAN6X0X1-F1
#
_cell.length_a   1.000
_cell.length_b   1.000
_cell.length_c   1.000
_cell.angle_alpha   90.00
_cell.angle_beta   90.00
_cell.angle_gamma   90.00
#
_symmetry.space_group_name_H-M   'P 1'
#
loop_
_entity.id
_entity.type
_entity.pdbx_description
1 polymer ?
#
loop_
_entity_poly.entity_id
_entity_poly.type
_entity_poly.pdbx_seq_one_letter_code
_entity_poly.pdbx_strand_id
1 'polypeptide(L)'
;MDEILHLGPPPSSLPPSSPQPSDPPSATLSEPSPEGTSPPVSTLSPSATANQPRQHHLTPPPYVHHFDSYSLVKHLTSSQYTLAQSIALMKAVRTILAQNLDVAQSDLVSKSDVENETYLFRAACSELSAEVRNNRRVADEQMRQQRTHLQHEVDILTQQLNQDLLTLTDNVRGMFNDRKMAVREEQKAVESRIQQINYKISVMLNSDARSDIEGLRWVLIRRSVLGIIFMAVLTLGTLRYATFLSHQRQEEAKRKEKEKEEMRLSNGKQDHSPAPEAAQILAAS
;
A
#
# COMPACT_ATOMS: atom_id res chain seq x y z
N MET A 1 34.94 -10.56 -42.91
CA MET A 1 35.00 -11.09 -41.53
C MET A 1 36.20 -10.42 -40.87
N ASP A 2 36.18 -9.11 -40.60
CA ASP A 2 35.20 -8.32 -39.79
C ASP A 2 35.33 -8.71 -38.31
N GLU A 3 35.44 -7.81 -37.32
CA GLU A 3 35.45 -6.35 -37.38
C GLU A 3 36.18 -5.73 -36.18
N ILE A 4 36.48 -4.44 -36.31
CA ILE A 4 37.06 -3.48 -35.38
C ILE A 4 36.39 -3.49 -33.99
N LEU A 5 37.18 -3.34 -32.90
CA LEU A 5 36.83 -2.46 -31.77
C LEU A 5 38.04 -2.20 -30.84
N HIS A 6 38.65 -1.03 -30.99
CA HIS A 6 39.74 -0.54 -30.14
C HIS A 6 39.13 0.30 -29.01
N LEU A 7 39.31 -0.10 -27.74
CA LEU A 7 38.78 0.65 -26.59
C LEU A 7 39.51 1.99 -26.43
N GLY A 8 38.76 3.10 -26.45
CA GLY A 8 39.28 4.44 -26.17
C GLY A 8 39.51 4.71 -24.67
N PRO A 9 40.36 5.69 -24.32
CA PRO A 9 40.67 6.07 -22.93
C PRO A 9 39.53 6.86 -22.25
N PRO A 10 39.53 6.97 -20.90
CA PRO A 10 38.40 7.47 -20.12
C PRO A 10 38.23 9.01 -20.16
N PRO A 11 37.00 9.52 -19.88
CA PRO A 11 36.68 10.94 -19.96
C PRO A 11 37.18 11.77 -18.75
N SER A 12 37.27 13.08 -19.00
CA SER A 12 37.95 14.09 -18.19
C SER A 12 37.37 14.38 -16.79
N SER A 13 38.22 14.96 -15.96
CA SER A 13 37.97 15.44 -14.59
C SER A 13 36.95 16.57 -14.48
N LEU A 14 36.10 16.48 -13.47
CA LEU A 14 35.33 17.59 -12.89
C LEU A 14 36.24 18.49 -12.01
N PRO A 15 36.07 19.82 -12.02
CA PRO A 15 36.55 20.68 -10.95
C PRO A 15 35.52 20.76 -9.79
N PRO A 16 35.96 20.98 -8.54
CA PRO A 16 35.08 20.96 -7.37
C PRO A 16 34.37 22.29 -7.11
N SER A 17 33.16 22.21 -6.56
CA SER A 17 32.46 23.33 -5.93
C SER A 17 33.15 23.74 -4.62
N SER A 18 33.07 25.02 -4.25
CA SER A 18 33.38 25.49 -2.88
C SER A 18 32.28 26.44 -2.38
N PRO A 19 31.98 26.45 -1.06
CA PRO A 19 30.83 27.18 -0.50
C PRO A 19 31.21 28.48 0.22
N GLN A 20 30.28 29.45 0.31
CA GLN A 20 29.84 30.03 1.59
C GLN A 20 28.60 30.94 1.46
N PRO A 21 27.84 31.20 2.56
CA PRO A 21 26.53 31.87 2.56
C PRO A 21 26.53 33.26 3.22
N SER A 22 25.39 33.97 3.14
CA SER A 22 24.76 34.69 4.28
C SER A 22 23.40 35.33 3.90
N ASP A 23 22.39 35.17 4.76
CA ASP A 23 20.99 35.58 4.60
C ASP A 23 20.69 37.05 5.08
N PRO A 24 19.49 37.42 5.60
CA PRO A 24 18.28 37.95 4.92
C PRO A 24 17.89 39.34 5.54
N PRO A 25 16.64 39.70 5.95
CA PRO A 25 15.27 39.42 5.46
C PRO A 25 14.40 40.68 5.26
N SER A 26 13.20 40.54 4.67
CA SER A 26 11.91 40.96 5.29
C SER A 26 10.71 40.75 4.37
N ALA A 27 9.53 40.59 4.96
CA ALA A 27 8.29 40.24 4.28
C ALA A 27 7.22 41.34 4.35
N THR A 28 6.20 41.16 3.50
CA THR A 28 4.81 41.63 3.66
C THR A 28 4.43 43.09 3.33
N LEU A 29 3.50 43.23 2.38
CA LEU A 29 2.14 43.80 2.53
C LEU A 29 1.73 44.86 1.48
N SER A 30 0.53 44.68 0.91
CA SER A 30 -0.47 45.68 0.44
C SER A 30 -0.84 45.69 -1.06
N GLU A 31 -2.13 45.42 -1.30
CA GLU A 31 -2.97 45.77 -2.46
C GLU A 31 -3.72 47.10 -2.14
N PRO A 32 -4.58 47.71 -3.00
CA PRO A 32 -4.62 47.86 -4.47
C PRO A 32 -4.65 49.36 -4.96
N SER A 33 -4.49 49.58 -6.28
CA SER A 33 -5.07 50.61 -7.22
C SER A 33 -5.75 51.94 -6.77
N PRO A 34 -6.03 52.92 -7.69
CA PRO A 34 -5.40 53.24 -9.01
C PRO A 34 -5.22 54.76 -9.33
N GLU A 35 -4.29 55.10 -10.22
CA GLU A 35 -4.22 56.29 -11.13
C GLU A 35 -2.84 56.22 -11.82
N GLY A 36 -2.56 56.61 -13.07
CA GLY A 36 -3.38 57.09 -14.20
C GLY A 36 -2.43 57.48 -15.36
N THR A 37 -2.86 57.30 -16.62
CA THR A 37 -2.29 57.96 -17.83
C THR A 37 -0.94 57.47 -18.43
N SER A 38 -1.07 56.60 -19.45
CA SER A 38 -0.27 56.60 -20.72
C SER A 38 1.12 55.89 -20.72
N PRO A 39 1.73 55.58 -21.89
CA PRO A 39 1.93 54.16 -22.27
C PRO A 39 3.40 53.75 -22.58
N PRO A 40 3.68 52.43 -22.72
CA PRO A 40 5.05 51.93 -22.93
C PRO A 40 5.55 52.01 -24.39
N VAL A 41 6.76 52.55 -24.50
CA VAL A 41 7.84 52.29 -25.47
C VAL A 41 7.56 51.35 -26.66
N SER A 42 7.44 51.98 -27.83
CA SER A 42 8.10 51.63 -29.11
C SER A 42 8.27 50.17 -29.52
N THR A 43 7.31 49.69 -30.30
CA THR A 43 7.51 48.58 -31.26
C THR A 43 8.57 48.97 -32.30
N LEU A 44 9.57 48.10 -32.52
CA LEU A 44 10.57 48.27 -33.58
C LEU A 44 9.95 47.99 -34.96
N SER A 45 9.45 49.04 -35.61
CA SER A 45 9.07 48.99 -37.03
C SER A 45 10.31 48.91 -37.92
N PRO A 46 10.39 47.99 -38.89
CA PRO A 46 11.40 48.06 -39.94
C PRO A 46 11.06 49.23 -40.87
N SER A 47 11.83 50.32 -40.76
CA SER A 47 11.84 51.40 -41.75
C SER A 47 12.39 50.87 -43.09
N ALA A 48 11.50 50.35 -43.93
CA ALA A 48 11.75 50.07 -45.33
C ALA A 48 10.79 50.91 -46.17
N THR A 49 11.19 52.17 -46.39
CA THR A 49 10.71 53.12 -47.41
C THR A 49 9.21 53.05 -47.73
N ALA A 50 8.43 53.94 -47.10
CA ALA A 50 7.04 54.19 -47.48
C ALA A 50 6.95 54.68 -48.92
N ASN A 51 6.77 53.75 -49.86
CA ASN A 51 6.32 54.07 -51.20
C ASN A 51 4.82 54.36 -51.13
N GLN A 52 4.48 55.54 -50.60
CA GLN A 52 3.09 56.00 -50.54
C GLN A 52 2.51 55.94 -51.95
N PRO A 53 1.32 55.33 -52.15
CA PRO A 53 0.64 55.42 -53.42
C PRO A 53 0.28 56.89 -53.60
N ARG A 54 0.91 57.55 -54.57
CA ARG A 54 0.50 58.91 -54.96
C ARG A 54 -0.97 58.82 -55.31
N GLN A 55 -1.83 59.49 -54.53
CA GLN A 55 -3.25 59.58 -54.87
C GLN A 55 -3.38 60.44 -56.13
N HIS A 56 -3.30 59.79 -57.29
CA HIS A 56 -3.47 60.40 -58.59
C HIS A 56 -4.94 60.74 -58.79
N HIS A 57 -5.37 61.91 -58.29
CA HIS A 57 -6.71 62.43 -58.48
C HIS A 57 -6.67 63.90 -58.93
N LEU A 58 -7.68 64.25 -59.75
CA LEU A 58 -8.11 65.62 -60.10
C LEU A 58 -7.40 66.40 -61.22
N THR A 59 -6.36 65.89 -61.90
CA THR A 59 -6.03 66.41 -63.25
C THR A 59 -6.83 65.66 -64.31
N PRO A 60 -7.80 66.29 -65.02
CA PRO A 60 -8.48 65.64 -66.13
C PRO A 60 -7.46 65.29 -67.22
N PRO A 61 -7.57 64.12 -67.87
CA PRO A 61 -6.63 63.72 -68.90
C PRO A 61 -6.66 64.73 -70.06
N PRO A 62 -5.49 65.09 -70.65
CA PRO A 62 -5.45 65.99 -71.78
C PRO A 62 -6.26 65.41 -72.94
N TYR A 63 -7.11 66.23 -73.58
CA TYR A 63 -7.96 65.79 -74.68
C TYR A 63 -7.11 65.43 -75.91
N VAL A 64 -6.91 64.13 -76.14
CA VAL A 64 -6.18 63.61 -77.30
C VAL A 64 -7.12 63.53 -78.49
N HIS A 65 -6.75 64.19 -79.60
CA HIS A 65 -7.52 64.14 -80.83
C HIS A 65 -7.07 62.94 -81.69
N HIS A 66 -7.80 61.84 -81.62
CA HIS A 66 -7.44 60.55 -82.23
C HIS A 66 -7.43 60.51 -83.77
N PHE A 67 -7.97 61.52 -84.47
CA PHE A 67 -8.12 61.47 -85.94
C PHE A 67 -8.07 62.84 -86.64
N ASP A 68 -6.92 63.24 -87.18
CA ASP A 68 -6.81 64.45 -88.00
C ASP A 68 -7.62 64.35 -89.30
N SER A 69 -8.78 65.00 -89.26
CA SER A 69 -9.74 65.05 -90.35
C SER A 69 -9.38 66.08 -91.43
N TYR A 70 -8.55 67.07 -91.10
CA TYR A 70 -8.19 68.17 -91.99
C TYR A 70 -7.07 67.77 -92.93
N SER A 71 -5.97 67.21 -92.40
CA SER A 71 -4.85 66.76 -93.22
C SER A 71 -5.25 65.64 -94.17
N LEU A 72 -6.11 64.71 -93.74
CA LEU A 72 -6.61 63.63 -94.59
C LEU A 72 -7.45 64.14 -95.77
N VAL A 73 -8.38 65.09 -95.55
CA VAL A 73 -9.16 65.70 -96.65
C VAL A 73 -8.26 66.53 -97.56
N LYS A 74 -7.30 67.27 -97.01
CA LYS A 74 -6.32 68.05 -97.78
C LYS A 74 -5.48 67.16 -98.70
N HIS A 75 -5.00 66.02 -98.20
CA HIS A 75 -4.21 65.06 -98.97
C HIS A 75 -5.05 64.40 -100.07
N LEU A 76 -6.26 63.92 -99.77
CA LEU A 76 -7.16 63.33 -100.77
C LEU A 76 -7.54 64.33 -101.89
N THR A 77 -7.82 65.58 -101.53
CA THR A 77 -8.14 66.63 -102.50
C THR A 77 -6.93 66.96 -103.40
N SER A 78 -5.69 66.80 -102.89
CA SER A 78 -4.47 66.93 -103.70
C SER A 78 -4.20 65.72 -104.61
N SER A 79 -4.74 64.54 -104.27
CA SER A 79 -4.53 63.29 -105.01
C SER A 79 -5.68 62.94 -105.97
N GLN A 80 -6.19 63.94 -106.70
CA GLN A 80 -7.27 63.84 -107.71
C GLN A 80 -8.69 63.47 -107.21
N TYR A 81 -8.96 63.36 -105.91
CA TYR A 81 -10.34 63.17 -105.44
C TYR A 81 -11.10 64.50 -105.38
N THR A 82 -12.40 64.47 -105.68
CA THR A 82 -13.27 65.63 -105.44
C THR A 82 -13.41 65.91 -103.94
N LEU A 83 -13.70 67.16 -103.57
CA LEU A 83 -13.94 67.55 -102.18
C LEU A 83 -15.03 66.68 -101.52
N ALA A 84 -16.12 66.43 -102.24
CA ALA A 84 -17.24 65.62 -101.74
C ALA A 84 -16.84 64.16 -101.45
N GLN A 85 -16.10 63.53 -102.37
CA GLN A 85 -15.57 62.17 -102.18
C GLN A 85 -14.56 62.11 -101.02
N SER A 86 -13.66 63.10 -100.93
CA SER A 86 -12.68 63.22 -99.85
C SER A 86 -13.35 63.34 -98.48
N ILE A 87 -14.42 64.14 -98.37
CA ILE A 87 -15.22 64.27 -97.15
C ILE A 87 -15.98 62.97 -96.82
N ALA A 88 -16.52 62.27 -97.83
CA ALA A 88 -17.22 61.00 -97.63
C ALA A 88 -16.28 59.90 -97.12
N LEU A 89 -15.10 59.76 -97.72
CA LEU A 89 -14.09 58.77 -97.32
C LEU A 89 -13.51 59.09 -95.93
N MET A 90 -13.25 60.37 -95.64
CA MET A 90 -12.88 60.83 -94.30
C MET A 90 -13.93 60.48 -93.24
N LYS A 91 -15.23 60.65 -93.54
CA LYS A 91 -16.32 60.26 -92.63
C LYS A 91 -16.35 58.75 -92.41
N ALA A 92 -16.20 57.94 -93.46
CA ALA A 92 -16.16 56.48 -93.35
C ALA A 92 -14.99 56.00 -92.47
N VAL A 93 -13.78 56.54 -92.70
CA VAL A 93 -12.61 56.23 -91.87
C VAL A 93 -12.82 56.64 -90.41
N ARG A 94 -13.39 57.83 -90.14
CA ARG A 94 -13.71 58.24 -88.77
C ARG A 94 -14.70 57.28 -88.09
N THR A 95 -15.75 56.85 -88.79
CA THR A 95 -16.75 55.94 -88.22
C THR A 95 -16.15 54.58 -87.87
N ILE A 96 -15.35 53.99 -88.77
CA ILE A 96 -14.67 52.71 -88.52
C ILE A 96 -13.68 52.85 -87.35
N LEU A 97 -12.90 53.92 -87.31
CA LEU A 97 -11.96 54.17 -86.21
C LEU A 97 -12.68 54.36 -84.87
N ALA A 98 -13.80 55.10 -84.84
CA ALA A 98 -14.61 55.27 -83.65
C ALA A 98 -15.16 53.94 -83.12
N GLN A 99 -15.69 53.08 -84.00
CA GLN A 99 -16.19 51.75 -83.63
C GLN A 99 -15.09 50.86 -83.04
N ASN A 100 -13.90 50.82 -83.64
CA ASN A 100 -12.79 50.01 -83.13
C ASN A 100 -12.23 50.56 -81.80
N LEU A 101 -12.23 51.89 -81.64
CA LEU A 101 -11.75 52.55 -80.41
C LEU A 101 -12.74 52.33 -79.24
N ASP A 102 -14.05 52.36 -79.50
CA ASP A 102 -15.10 52.07 -78.51
C ASP A 102 -14.98 50.64 -77.95
N VAL A 103 -14.84 49.64 -78.85
CA VAL A 103 -14.60 48.23 -78.47
C VAL A 103 -13.29 48.08 -77.70
N ALA A 104 -12.21 48.71 -78.16
CA ALA A 104 -10.93 48.66 -77.45
C ALA A 104 -11.02 49.31 -76.05
N GLN A 105 -11.79 50.40 -75.89
CA GLN A 105 -12.02 51.03 -74.58
C GLN A 105 -12.88 50.17 -73.65
N SER A 106 -13.82 49.37 -74.17
CA SER A 106 -14.60 48.45 -73.31
C SER A 106 -13.79 47.27 -72.77
N ASP A 107 -12.78 46.81 -73.50
CA ASP A 107 -11.88 45.72 -73.06
C ASP A 107 -10.70 46.22 -72.19
N LEU A 108 -10.41 47.53 -72.21
CA LEU A 108 -9.33 48.14 -71.43
C LEU A 108 -9.78 48.41 -69.98
N VAL A 109 -9.43 47.52 -69.07
CA VAL A 109 -9.59 47.75 -67.62
C VAL A 109 -8.78 48.99 -67.21
N SER A 110 -9.43 49.92 -66.50
CA SER A 110 -8.74 51.12 -66.01
C SER A 110 -7.65 50.76 -65.02
N LYS A 111 -6.53 51.49 -65.08
CA LYS A 111 -5.44 51.37 -64.11
C LYS A 111 -5.94 51.54 -62.66
N SER A 112 -6.91 52.44 -62.44
CA SER A 112 -7.53 52.65 -61.12
C SER A 112 -8.14 51.37 -60.55
N ASP A 113 -8.76 50.57 -61.41
CA ASP A 113 -9.60 49.45 -61.00
C ASP A 113 -8.71 48.25 -60.67
N VAL A 114 -7.68 48.01 -61.49
CA VAL A 114 -6.61 47.05 -61.18
C VAL A 114 -5.90 47.41 -59.88
N GLU A 115 -5.59 48.68 -59.65
CA GLU A 115 -4.97 49.13 -58.39
C GLU A 115 -5.93 48.92 -57.20
N ASN A 116 -7.21 49.28 -57.32
CA ASN A 116 -8.23 49.07 -56.29
C ASN A 116 -8.40 47.59 -55.90
N GLU A 117 -8.62 46.72 -56.87
CA GLU A 117 -8.76 45.27 -56.62
C GLU A 117 -7.48 44.67 -56.03
N THR A 118 -6.30 45.17 -56.45
CA THR A 118 -5.03 44.77 -55.84
C THR A 118 -4.93 45.19 -54.37
N TYR A 119 -5.45 46.37 -53.99
CA TYR A 119 -5.54 46.78 -52.58
C TYR A 119 -6.49 45.91 -51.78
N LEU A 120 -7.70 45.65 -52.29
CA LEU A 120 -8.69 44.81 -51.62
C LEU A 120 -8.18 43.39 -51.41
N PHE A 121 -7.60 42.78 -52.46
CA PHE A 121 -6.98 41.46 -52.37
C PHE A 121 -5.83 41.44 -51.34
N ARG A 122 -4.95 42.44 -51.36
CA ARG A 122 -3.82 42.52 -50.42
C ARG A 122 -4.28 42.74 -48.97
N ALA A 123 -5.36 43.49 -48.76
CA ALA A 123 -5.99 43.64 -47.45
C ALA A 123 -6.55 42.31 -46.95
N ALA A 124 -7.34 41.60 -47.76
CA ALA A 124 -7.90 40.29 -47.43
C ALA A 124 -6.80 39.24 -47.15
N CYS A 125 -5.72 39.22 -47.94
CA CYS A 125 -4.57 38.34 -47.67
C CYS A 125 -3.86 38.70 -46.35
N SER A 126 -3.79 39.98 -45.98
CA SER A 126 -3.21 40.43 -44.71
C SER A 126 -4.09 40.05 -43.52
N GLU A 127 -5.41 40.16 -43.67
CA GLU A 127 -6.41 39.76 -42.67
C GLU A 127 -6.37 38.24 -42.43
N LEU A 128 -6.46 37.43 -43.50
CA LEU A 128 -6.32 35.97 -43.42
C LEU A 128 -4.98 35.55 -42.81
N SER A 129 -3.87 36.23 -43.16
CA SER A 129 -2.56 35.96 -42.57
C SER A 129 -2.50 36.29 -41.07
N ALA A 130 -3.21 37.33 -40.63
CA ALA A 130 -3.33 37.69 -39.22
C ALA A 130 -4.21 36.69 -38.47
N GLU A 131 -5.35 36.29 -39.04
CA GLU A 131 -6.25 35.29 -38.46
C GLU A 131 -5.57 33.93 -38.31
N VAL A 132 -4.91 33.41 -39.35
CA VAL A 132 -4.16 32.15 -39.30
C VAL A 132 -3.05 32.20 -38.25
N ARG A 133 -2.34 33.33 -38.12
CA ARG A 133 -1.32 33.52 -37.08
C ARG A 133 -1.93 33.56 -35.69
N ASN A 134 -3.08 34.21 -35.52
CA ASN A 134 -3.81 34.28 -34.25
C ASN A 134 -4.34 32.89 -33.83
N ASN A 135 -4.99 32.18 -34.74
CA ASN A 135 -5.51 30.82 -34.51
C ASN A 135 -4.38 29.86 -34.13
N ARG A 136 -3.25 29.88 -34.86
CA ARG A 136 -2.06 29.10 -34.51
C ARG A 136 -1.54 29.43 -33.11
N ARG A 137 -1.48 30.72 -32.75
CA ARG A 137 -1.06 31.15 -31.41
C ARG A 137 -2.00 30.62 -30.32
N VAL A 138 -3.31 30.69 -30.52
CA VAL A 138 -4.31 30.15 -29.59
C VAL A 138 -4.15 28.63 -29.43
N ALA A 139 -3.93 27.90 -30.53
CA ALA A 139 -3.67 26.46 -30.48
C ALA A 139 -2.35 26.12 -29.75
N ASP A 140 -1.28 26.87 -29.98
CA ASP A 140 0.00 26.72 -29.27
C ASP A 140 -0.15 27.01 -27.76
N GLU A 141 -0.95 28.02 -27.39
CA GLU A 141 -1.25 28.36 -25.99
C GLU A 141 -2.12 27.28 -25.31
N GLN A 142 -3.15 26.76 -25.99
CA GLN A 142 -3.97 25.62 -25.51
C GLN A 142 -3.14 24.35 -25.33
N MET A 143 -2.28 23.99 -26.29
CA MET A 143 -1.40 22.83 -26.19
C MET A 143 -0.41 22.96 -25.01
N ARG A 144 0.08 24.17 -24.73
CA ARG A 144 0.90 24.44 -23.54
C ARG A 144 0.11 24.23 -22.25
N GLN A 145 -1.11 24.75 -22.16
CA GLN A 145 -1.99 24.56 -21.00
C GLN A 145 -2.30 23.09 -20.75
N GLN A 146 -2.67 22.34 -21.79
CA GLN A 146 -2.91 20.89 -21.72
C GLN A 146 -1.66 20.12 -21.27
N ARG A 147 -0.47 20.46 -21.81
CA ARG A 147 0.79 19.86 -21.35
C ARG A 147 1.06 20.14 -19.87
N THR A 148 0.88 21.37 -19.40
CA THR A 148 1.09 21.70 -17.98
C THR A 148 0.08 21.01 -17.06
N HIS A 149 -1.16 20.85 -17.52
CA HIS A 149 -2.20 20.14 -16.78
C HIS A 149 -1.89 18.64 -16.68
N LEU A 150 -1.56 17.99 -17.80
CA LEU A 150 -1.17 16.58 -17.83
C LEU A 150 0.09 16.31 -16.99
N GLN A 151 1.08 17.21 -17.00
CA GLN A 151 2.26 17.07 -16.14
C GLN A 151 1.86 17.08 -14.65
N HIS A 152 1.01 18.02 -14.24
CA HIS A 152 0.51 18.11 -12.88
C HIS A 152 -0.33 16.89 -12.47
N GLU A 153 -1.15 16.34 -13.36
CA GLU A 153 -1.87 15.08 -13.10
C GLU A 153 -0.91 13.90 -12.93
N VAL A 154 0.12 13.77 -13.76
CA VAL A 154 1.16 12.72 -13.63
C VAL A 154 1.93 12.87 -12.32
N ASP A 155 2.25 14.11 -11.91
CA ASP A 155 2.96 14.38 -10.66
C ASP A 155 2.09 13.99 -9.44
N ILE A 156 0.80 14.34 -9.44
CA ILE A 156 -0.17 13.90 -8.41
C ILE A 156 -0.27 12.37 -8.38
N LEU A 157 -0.44 11.73 -9.55
CA LEU A 157 -0.62 10.28 -9.62
C LEU A 157 0.65 9.53 -9.14
N THR A 158 1.82 10.10 -9.40
CA THR A 158 3.12 9.58 -8.92
C THR A 158 3.29 9.74 -7.41
N GLN A 159 2.84 10.87 -6.83
CA GLN A 159 2.83 11.08 -5.38
C GLN A 159 1.86 10.12 -4.69
N GLN A 160 0.63 10.01 -5.19
CA GLN A 160 -0.39 9.11 -4.67
C GLN A 160 0.07 7.65 -4.74
N LEU A 161 0.63 7.20 -5.88
CA LEU A 161 1.15 5.84 -6.03
C LEU A 161 2.30 5.55 -5.06
N ASN A 162 3.20 6.52 -4.80
CA ASN A 162 4.24 6.36 -3.78
C ASN A 162 3.64 6.27 -2.37
N GLN A 163 2.65 7.10 -2.03
CA GLN A 163 1.98 7.03 -0.74
C GLN A 163 1.26 5.69 -0.54
N ASP A 164 0.55 5.20 -1.57
CA ASP A 164 -0.14 3.91 -1.54
C ASP A 164 0.84 2.74 -1.45
N LEU A 165 1.98 2.79 -2.15
CA LEU A 165 3.06 1.79 -2.07
C LEU A 165 3.68 1.76 -0.66
N LEU A 166 3.99 2.92 -0.08
CA LEU A 166 4.51 3.03 1.29
C LEU A 166 3.49 2.51 2.31
N THR A 167 2.23 2.90 2.18
CA THR A 167 1.13 2.45 3.06
C THR A 167 0.91 0.95 2.97
N LEU A 168 0.92 0.38 1.75
CA LEU A 168 0.81 -1.06 1.52
C LEU A 168 2.02 -1.81 2.07
N THR A 169 3.23 -1.27 1.92
CA THR A 169 4.47 -1.87 2.45
C THR A 169 4.46 -1.89 3.97
N ASP A 170 4.03 -0.81 4.61
CA ASP A 170 3.90 -0.76 6.07
C ASP A 170 2.79 -1.69 6.58
N ASN A 171 1.63 -1.74 5.89
CA ASN A 171 0.55 -2.66 6.20
C ASN A 171 0.99 -4.14 6.12
N VAL A 172 1.66 -4.53 5.02
CA VAL A 172 2.22 -5.88 4.84
C VAL A 172 3.29 -6.19 5.91
N ARG A 173 4.13 -5.21 6.25
CA ARG A 173 5.15 -5.34 7.31
C ARG A 173 4.52 -5.49 8.70
N GLY A 174 3.45 -4.76 8.98
CA GLY A 174 2.61 -4.88 10.17
C GLY A 174 2.00 -6.27 10.27
N MET A 175 1.23 -6.69 9.25
CA MET A 175 0.64 -8.03 9.18
C MET A 175 1.67 -9.16 9.34
N PHE A 176 2.86 -9.01 8.75
CA PHE A 176 3.94 -9.97 8.90
C PHE A 176 4.51 -9.99 10.33
N ASN A 177 4.70 -8.83 10.95
CA ASN A 177 5.16 -8.73 12.33
C ASN A 177 4.12 -9.29 13.31
N ASP A 178 2.84 -9.01 13.10
CA ASP A 178 1.73 -9.52 13.92
C ASP A 178 1.63 -11.04 13.82
N ARG A 179 1.70 -11.60 12.61
CA ARG A 179 1.82 -13.06 12.39
C ARG A 179 3.03 -13.63 13.12
N LYS A 180 4.19 -12.96 13.05
CA LYS A 180 5.42 -13.39 13.75
C LYS A 180 5.30 -13.28 15.27
N MET A 181 4.54 -12.33 15.80
CA MET A 181 4.23 -12.21 17.22
C MET A 181 3.27 -13.32 17.66
N ALA A 182 2.16 -13.53 16.95
CA ALA A 182 1.21 -14.61 17.20
C ALA A 182 1.89 -15.99 17.22
N VAL A 183 2.72 -16.31 16.22
CA VAL A 183 3.47 -17.59 16.19
C VAL A 183 4.43 -17.72 17.39
N ARG A 184 5.05 -16.64 17.86
CA ARG A 184 5.88 -16.70 19.09
C ARG A 184 5.04 -16.86 20.35
N GLU A 185 3.83 -16.31 20.39
CA GLU A 185 2.89 -16.48 21.50
C GLU A 185 2.37 -17.91 21.56
N GLU A 186 1.97 -18.48 20.41
CA GLU A 186 1.63 -19.90 20.26
C GLU A 186 2.78 -20.81 20.71
N GLN A 187 4.02 -20.53 20.28
CA GLN A 187 5.22 -21.27 20.73
C GLN A 187 5.42 -21.19 22.25
N LYS A 188 5.27 -20.01 22.85
CA LYS A 188 5.34 -19.83 24.33
C LYS A 188 4.21 -20.58 25.04
N ALA A 189 3.01 -20.59 24.47
CA ALA A 189 1.88 -21.34 25.02
C ALA A 189 2.15 -22.85 24.99
N VAL A 190 2.66 -23.38 23.86
CA VAL A 190 3.06 -24.78 23.72
C VAL A 190 4.18 -25.13 24.70
N GLU A 191 5.23 -24.31 24.82
CA GLU A 191 6.32 -24.51 25.78
C GLU A 191 5.81 -24.51 27.23
N SER A 192 4.89 -23.60 27.59
CA SER A 192 4.24 -23.60 28.91
C SER A 192 3.42 -24.88 29.14
N ARG A 193 2.72 -25.41 28.13
CA ARG A 193 2.04 -26.72 28.24
C ARG A 193 3.02 -27.86 28.43
N ILE A 194 4.16 -27.87 27.72
CA ILE A 194 5.23 -28.87 27.89
C ILE A 194 5.75 -28.83 29.33
N GLN A 195 6.02 -27.63 29.87
CA GLN A 195 6.48 -27.47 31.25
C GLN A 195 5.42 -27.89 32.29
N GLN A 196 4.14 -27.57 32.07
CA GLN A 196 3.02 -28.05 32.91
C GLN A 196 2.93 -29.58 32.92
N ILE A 197 3.07 -30.22 31.74
CA ILE A 197 3.05 -31.68 31.60
C ILE A 197 4.27 -32.29 32.28
N ASN A 198 5.47 -31.75 32.07
CA ASN A 198 6.71 -32.23 32.69
C ASN A 198 6.65 -32.10 34.22
N TYR A 199 6.20 -30.95 34.74
CA TYR A 199 5.97 -30.77 36.17
C TYR A 199 4.94 -31.77 36.71
N LYS A 200 3.81 -31.97 36.02
CA LYS A 200 2.79 -32.96 36.42
C LYS A 200 3.35 -34.38 36.43
N ILE A 201 4.13 -34.79 35.42
CA ILE A 201 4.79 -36.10 35.38
C ILE A 201 5.78 -36.22 36.55
N SER A 202 6.63 -35.20 36.77
CA SER A 202 7.62 -35.20 37.84
C SER A 202 6.97 -35.28 39.23
N VAL A 203 5.91 -34.51 39.47
CA VAL A 203 5.15 -34.56 40.73
C VAL A 203 4.43 -35.88 40.89
N MET A 204 3.72 -36.40 39.88
CA MET A 204 3.03 -37.69 40.02
C MET A 204 4.03 -38.84 40.23
N LEU A 205 5.14 -38.90 39.50
CA LEU A 205 6.16 -39.94 39.71
C LEU A 205 6.87 -39.82 41.07
N ASN A 206 7.23 -38.61 41.51
CA ASN A 206 8.03 -38.44 42.73
C ASN A 206 7.17 -38.33 44.00
N SER A 207 5.96 -37.79 43.92
CA SER A 207 5.02 -37.63 45.04
C SER A 207 4.15 -38.87 45.21
N ASP A 208 3.46 -39.33 44.15
CA ASP A 208 2.50 -40.43 44.29
C ASP A 208 3.23 -41.74 44.56
N ALA A 209 4.29 -42.06 43.81
CA ALA A 209 5.06 -43.29 44.07
C ALA A 209 5.75 -43.28 45.45
N ARG A 210 6.20 -42.10 45.93
CA ARG A 210 6.80 -41.99 47.27
C ARG A 210 5.74 -42.10 48.37
N SER A 211 4.58 -41.46 48.18
CA SER A 211 3.41 -41.58 49.06
C SER A 211 2.91 -43.02 49.14
N ASP A 212 2.83 -43.73 48.02
CA ASP A 212 2.47 -45.14 47.96
C ASP A 212 3.51 -46.02 48.67
N ILE A 213 4.81 -45.77 48.48
CA ILE A 213 5.88 -46.49 49.18
C ILE A 213 5.84 -46.21 50.69
N GLU A 214 5.62 -44.97 51.12
CA GLU A 214 5.53 -44.59 52.53
C GLU A 214 4.23 -45.14 53.18
N GLY A 215 3.12 -45.14 52.45
CA GLY A 215 1.87 -45.79 52.83
C GLY A 215 2.01 -47.31 52.98
N LEU A 216 2.65 -47.97 52.01
CA LEU A 216 2.97 -49.40 52.08
C LEU A 216 3.89 -49.72 53.27
N ARG A 217 4.91 -48.89 53.55
CA ARG A 217 5.75 -49.02 54.75
C ARG A 217 4.91 -48.93 56.04
N TRP A 218 4.03 -47.94 56.15
CA TRP A 218 3.15 -47.80 57.32
C TRP A 218 2.19 -48.98 57.50
N VAL A 219 1.59 -49.48 56.42
CA VAL A 219 0.71 -50.66 56.44
C VAL A 219 1.50 -51.92 56.83
N LEU A 220 2.70 -52.11 56.27
CA LEU A 220 3.55 -53.26 56.57
C LEU A 220 3.99 -53.27 58.05
N ILE A 221 4.45 -52.13 58.57
CA ILE A 221 4.83 -51.98 59.98
C ILE A 221 3.63 -52.27 60.88
N ARG A 222 2.46 -51.65 60.62
CA ARG A 222 1.24 -51.87 61.42
C ARG A 222 0.82 -53.34 61.42
N ARG A 223 0.85 -54.01 60.27
CA ARG A 223 0.46 -55.42 60.13
C ARG A 223 1.48 -56.36 60.76
N SER A 224 2.77 -56.04 60.70
CA SER A 224 3.84 -56.78 61.39
C SER A 224 3.70 -56.68 62.91
N VAL A 225 3.52 -55.47 63.47
CA VAL A 225 3.31 -55.25 64.91
C VAL A 225 2.08 -56.00 65.42
N LEU A 226 0.95 -55.94 64.70
CA LEU A 226 -0.23 -56.73 65.03
C LEU A 226 0.03 -58.25 65.01
N GLY A 227 0.82 -58.74 64.05
CA GLY A 227 1.24 -60.14 64.00
C GLY A 227 2.11 -60.56 65.18
N ILE A 228 3.05 -59.70 65.61
CA ILE A 228 3.89 -59.94 66.79
C ILE A 228 3.05 -59.95 68.07
N ILE A 229 2.14 -58.98 68.23
CA ILE A 229 1.21 -58.95 69.37
C ILE A 229 0.32 -60.20 69.39
N PHE A 230 -0.20 -60.63 68.24
CA PHE A 230 -1.01 -61.84 68.12
C PHE A 230 -0.21 -63.10 68.49
N MET A 231 1.04 -63.23 68.04
CA MET A 231 1.93 -64.33 68.44
C MET A 231 2.30 -64.27 69.94
N ALA A 232 2.51 -63.08 70.50
CA ALA A 232 2.73 -62.90 71.94
C ALA A 232 1.50 -63.30 72.76
N VAL A 233 0.28 -62.95 72.31
CA VAL A 233 -0.97 -63.33 72.96
C VAL A 233 -1.25 -64.83 72.81
N LEU A 234 -0.98 -65.44 71.66
CA LEU A 234 -1.11 -66.90 71.49
C LEU A 234 -0.09 -67.68 72.32
N THR A 235 1.16 -67.22 72.42
CA THR A 235 2.17 -67.86 73.28
C THR A 235 1.84 -67.67 74.76
N LEU A 236 1.47 -66.47 75.22
CA LEU A 236 1.00 -66.28 76.61
C LEU A 236 -0.30 -67.05 76.89
N GLY A 237 -1.22 -67.14 75.92
CA GLY A 237 -2.48 -67.86 76.04
C GLY A 237 -2.28 -69.37 76.15
N THR A 238 -1.45 -69.95 75.29
CA THR A 238 -1.08 -71.38 75.37
C THR A 238 -0.29 -71.69 76.64
N LEU A 239 0.65 -70.83 77.05
CA LEU A 239 1.34 -70.96 78.34
C LEU A 239 0.35 -70.87 79.51
N ARG A 240 -0.53 -69.87 79.56
CA ARG A 240 -1.51 -69.70 80.64
C ARG A 240 -2.51 -70.85 80.69
N TYR A 241 -2.97 -71.35 79.54
CA TYR A 241 -3.81 -72.54 79.45
C TYR A 241 -3.08 -73.79 79.97
N ALA A 242 -1.83 -74.01 79.53
CA ALA A 242 -0.99 -75.10 80.03
C ALA A 242 -0.67 -74.96 81.53
N THR A 243 -0.52 -73.73 82.04
CA THR A 243 -0.23 -73.44 83.46
C THR A 243 -1.47 -73.59 84.32
N PHE A 244 -2.64 -73.19 83.83
CA PHE A 244 -3.92 -73.43 84.52
C PHE A 244 -4.23 -74.93 84.59
N LEU A 245 -4.05 -75.64 83.48
CA LEU A 245 -4.21 -77.10 83.42
C LEU A 245 -3.13 -77.86 84.21
N SER A 246 -1.91 -77.29 84.36
CA SER A 246 -0.90 -77.87 85.25
C SER A 246 -1.18 -77.55 86.71
N HIS A 247 -1.81 -76.41 87.05
CA HIS A 247 -2.26 -76.12 88.41
C HIS A 247 -3.44 -77.03 88.80
N GLN A 248 -4.38 -77.27 87.89
CA GLN A 248 -5.45 -78.26 88.09
C GLN A 248 -4.87 -79.67 88.31
N ARG A 249 -3.89 -80.08 87.49
CA ARG A 249 -3.14 -81.33 87.71
C ARG A 249 -2.30 -81.33 89.00
N GLN A 250 -1.81 -80.18 89.48
CA GLN A 250 -1.13 -80.08 90.78
C GLN A 250 -2.09 -80.15 91.95
N GLU A 251 -3.32 -79.63 91.84
CA GLU A 251 -4.35 -79.83 92.87
C GLU A 251 -4.80 -81.29 92.91
N GLU A 252 -4.97 -81.95 91.76
CA GLU A 252 -5.19 -83.39 91.69
C GLU A 252 -4.01 -84.20 92.24
N ALA A 253 -2.77 -83.80 91.97
CA ALA A 253 -1.58 -84.45 92.51
C ALA A 253 -1.48 -84.27 94.04
N LYS A 254 -1.71 -83.06 94.56
CA LYS A 254 -1.73 -82.78 96.01
C LYS A 254 -2.87 -83.50 96.74
N ARG A 255 -4.04 -83.68 96.09
CA ARG A 255 -5.11 -84.54 96.62
C ARG A 255 -4.65 -86.00 96.70
N LYS A 256 -4.03 -86.53 95.64
CA LYS A 256 -3.47 -87.90 95.60
C LYS A 256 -2.27 -88.12 96.52
N GLU A 257 -1.50 -87.08 96.82
CA GLU A 257 -0.42 -87.14 97.82
C GLU A 257 -0.97 -87.19 99.24
N LYS A 258 -1.99 -86.39 99.57
CA LYS A 258 -2.70 -86.48 100.85
C LYS A 258 -3.35 -87.85 101.07
N GLU A 259 -4.04 -88.39 100.06
CA GLU A 259 -4.56 -89.78 100.09
C GLU A 259 -3.46 -90.82 100.37
N LYS A 260 -2.27 -90.63 99.80
CA LYS A 260 -1.12 -91.52 100.03
C LYS A 260 -0.47 -91.32 101.40
N GLU A 261 -0.52 -90.12 101.95
CA GLU A 261 0.00 -89.81 103.29
C GLU A 261 -0.93 -90.43 104.35
N GLU A 262 -2.25 -90.32 104.18
CA GLU A 262 -3.26 -91.02 105.00
C GLU A 262 -3.11 -92.55 104.91
N MET A 263 -2.88 -93.11 103.72
CA MET A 263 -2.57 -94.54 103.55
C MET A 263 -1.22 -94.99 104.13
N ARG A 264 -0.30 -94.07 104.46
CA ARG A 264 0.98 -94.40 105.11
C ARG A 264 0.94 -94.33 106.63
N LEU A 265 -0.03 -93.62 107.21
CA LEU A 265 -0.25 -93.60 108.68
C LEU A 265 -1.12 -94.76 109.18
N SER A 266 -1.97 -95.37 108.34
CA SER A 266 -2.98 -96.33 108.82
C SER A 266 -2.52 -97.78 109.01
N ASN A 267 -1.34 -98.17 108.50
CA ASN A 267 -0.92 -99.58 108.43
C ASN A 267 0.22 -99.95 109.40
N GLY A 268 0.03 -99.64 110.68
CA GLY A 268 1.05 -99.86 111.72
C GLY A 268 0.49 -100.05 113.14
N LYS A 269 -0.02 -101.28 113.42
CA LYS A 269 -0.39 -101.83 114.76
C LYS A 269 -1.84 -101.55 115.22
N GLN A 270 -2.55 -102.62 115.59
CA GLN A 270 -4.00 -102.67 115.83
C GLN A 270 -4.32 -103.52 117.10
N ASP A 271 -5.60 -103.54 117.51
CA ASP A 271 -6.27 -104.39 118.54
C ASP A 271 -6.25 -103.88 120.02
N HIS A 272 -7.34 -103.94 120.82
CA HIS A 272 -8.74 -104.35 120.55
C HIS A 272 -9.74 -103.93 121.67
N SER A 273 -10.99 -103.58 121.30
CA SER A 273 -12.32 -103.86 121.96
C SER A 273 -12.62 -103.50 123.45
N PRO A 274 -13.90 -103.54 123.93
CA PRO A 274 -15.18 -103.92 123.27
C PRO A 274 -16.34 -102.88 123.34
N ALA A 275 -17.48 -103.22 122.72
CA ALA A 275 -18.77 -102.47 122.69
C ALA A 275 -19.68 -102.80 123.91
N PRO A 276 -20.89 -102.21 124.09
CA PRO A 276 -22.08 -102.43 123.21
C PRO A 276 -22.96 -101.13 123.06
N GLU A 277 -24.24 -101.03 122.63
CA GLU A 277 -25.27 -101.93 122.06
C GLU A 277 -26.38 -101.14 121.29
N ALA A 278 -27.50 -101.82 120.94
CA ALA A 278 -28.89 -101.35 120.77
C ALA A 278 -29.40 -100.64 119.47
N ALA A 279 -30.32 -101.37 118.82
CA ALA A 279 -31.50 -100.93 118.03
C ALA A 279 -31.29 -100.08 116.76
N GLN A 280 -31.36 -100.68 115.55
CA GLN A 280 -32.59 -101.08 114.81
C GLN A 280 -33.46 -99.92 114.30
N ILE A 281 -33.61 -99.79 112.97
CA ILE A 281 -34.88 -100.00 112.22
C ILE A 281 -34.69 -99.78 110.70
N LEU A 282 -35.35 -100.64 109.90
CA LEU A 282 -35.71 -100.67 108.46
C LEU A 282 -34.92 -99.80 107.44
N ALA A 283 -34.47 -100.27 106.26
CA ALA A 283 -35.03 -101.21 105.26
C ALA A 283 -36.14 -100.62 104.34
N ALA A 284 -36.18 -101.15 103.09
CA ALA A 284 -37.01 -100.77 101.94
C ALA A 284 -36.61 -99.43 101.24
N SER A 285 -36.62 -99.34 99.90
CA SER A 285 -37.01 -100.30 98.84
C SER A 285 -36.11 -100.18 97.61
#